data_AF-C2CFZ6-F1
#
_entry.id   AF-C2CFZ6-F1
#
_cell.length_a   1.000
_cell.length_b   1.000
_cell.length_c   1.000
_cell.angle_alpha   90.00
_cell.angle_beta   90.00
_cell.angle_gamma   90.00
#
_symmetry.space_group_name_H-M   'P 1'
#
loop_
_entity.id
_entity.type
_entity.pdbx_description
1 polymer ?
#
loop_
_entity_poly.entity_id
_entity_poly.type
_entity_poly.pdbx_seq_one_letter_code
_entity_poly.pdbx_strand_id
1 'polypeptide(L)'
;MNFRPDPAEWENKKMTEPSVGGDFSLKTLDGLNLINMYRGYDVFYAHWIATNRLGKLEDALTLKKQEDWHEDYGDCIWFRKNKGCFEPVYIGGCLDDDFPKAYAEFFIQVPILFDEDLVKVKDE
;
A
#
# COMPACT_ATOMS: atom_id res chain seq x y z
N MET A 1 -4.35 29.26 -2.49
CA MET A 1 -4.71 27.86 -2.75
C MET A 1 -4.63 27.12 -1.43
N ASN A 2 -5.74 26.56 -0.93
CA ASN A 2 -5.65 25.64 0.19
C ASN A 2 -4.94 24.39 -0.31
N PHE A 3 -3.73 24.15 0.21
CA PHE A 3 -2.88 23.02 -0.17
C PHE A 3 -3.45 21.67 0.28
N ARG A 4 -4.52 21.71 1.10
CA ARG A 4 -5.22 20.55 1.63
C ARG A 4 -6.72 20.72 1.36
N PRO A 5 -7.25 19.99 0.38
CA PRO A 5 -8.65 19.62 0.26
C PRO A 5 -9.22 19.08 1.57
N ASP A 6 -10.54 19.15 1.69
CA ASP A 6 -11.28 18.76 2.89
C ASP A 6 -10.93 17.31 3.26
N PRO A 7 -10.48 17.02 4.50
CA PRO A 7 -10.23 15.65 4.96
C PRO A 7 -11.39 14.69 4.67
N ALA A 8 -12.64 15.18 4.70
CA ALA A 8 -13.83 14.39 4.40
C ALA A 8 -13.96 14.03 2.90
N GLU A 9 -13.37 14.81 1.98
CA GLU A 9 -13.35 14.50 0.55
C GLU A 9 -12.34 13.41 0.19
N TRP A 10 -11.38 13.12 1.06
CA TRP A 10 -10.27 12.20 0.81
C TRP A 10 -10.22 10.98 1.72
N GLU A 11 -11.12 10.89 2.70
CA GLU A 11 -11.30 9.68 3.49
C GLU A 11 -11.54 8.50 2.54
N ASN A 12 -10.59 7.55 2.50
CA ASN A 12 -10.56 6.36 1.63
C ASN A 12 -10.21 6.56 0.14
N LYS A 13 -9.70 7.73 -0.28
CA LYS A 13 -9.17 7.90 -1.64
C LYS A 13 -7.66 7.75 -1.67
N LYS A 14 -7.15 6.97 -2.64
CA LYS A 14 -5.71 6.87 -2.91
C LYS A 14 -5.13 8.23 -3.27
N MET A 15 -4.09 8.62 -2.56
CA MET A 15 -3.29 9.82 -2.82
C MET A 15 -2.31 9.61 -3.97
N THR A 16 -1.99 8.36 -4.28
CA THR A 16 -1.08 7.99 -5.37
C THR A 16 -1.80 7.43 -6.60
N GLU A 17 -1.11 7.49 -7.74
CA GLU A 17 -1.47 6.79 -8.97
C GLU A 17 -0.25 6.14 -9.63
N PRO A 18 -0.44 5.07 -10.42
CA PRO A 18 0.66 4.46 -11.17
C PRO A 18 1.20 5.42 -12.24
N SER A 19 2.51 5.55 -12.27
CA SER A 19 3.26 6.24 -13.31
C SER A 19 3.72 5.26 -14.40
N VAL A 20 4.04 5.78 -15.59
CA VAL A 20 4.44 5.00 -16.78
C VAL A 20 5.69 4.13 -16.55
N GLY A 21 6.47 4.42 -15.50
CA GLY A 21 7.67 3.66 -15.13
C GLY A 21 7.47 2.54 -14.09
N GLY A 22 6.23 2.27 -13.64
CA GLY A 22 5.97 1.32 -12.55
C GLY A 22 6.16 1.91 -11.14
N ASP A 23 6.53 3.19 -11.06
CA ASP A 23 6.55 4.01 -9.85
C ASP A 23 5.18 4.65 -9.58
N PHE A 24 5.06 5.36 -8.46
CA PHE A 24 3.87 6.11 -8.07
C PHE A 24 4.09 7.62 -8.18
N SER A 25 3.05 8.36 -8.56
CA SER A 25 2.97 9.82 -8.48
C SER A 25 1.88 10.26 -7.51
N LEU A 26 2.04 11.43 -6.89
CA LEU A 26 0.97 12.02 -6.08
C LEU A 26 -0.06 12.72 -6.97
N LYS A 27 -1.32 12.33 -6.86
CA LYS A 27 -2.43 12.97 -7.59
C LYS A 27 -2.56 14.47 -7.29
N THR A 28 -2.19 14.88 -6.08
CA THR A 28 -2.24 16.29 -5.66
C THR A 28 -1.19 17.16 -6.35
N LEU A 29 -0.19 16.55 -6.99
CA LEU A 29 0.83 17.26 -7.75
C LEU A 29 0.49 17.37 -9.24
N ASP A 30 -0.58 16.72 -9.70
CA ASP A 30 -1.00 16.83 -11.09
C ASP A 30 -1.36 18.29 -11.44
N GLY A 31 -0.84 18.76 -12.57
CA GLY A 31 -0.96 20.15 -13.01
C GLY A 31 -0.11 21.19 -12.25
N LEU A 32 0.70 20.81 -11.26
CA LEU A 32 1.64 21.73 -10.61
C LEU A 32 2.98 21.80 -11.34
N ASN A 33 3.52 23.01 -11.49
CA ASN A 33 4.86 23.20 -12.03
C ASN A 33 5.92 22.93 -10.94
N LEU A 34 6.58 21.77 -11.03
CA LEU A 34 7.58 21.31 -10.07
C LEU A 34 8.99 21.87 -10.30
N ILE A 35 9.20 22.74 -11.31
CA ILE A 35 10.53 23.20 -11.79
C ILE A 35 11.41 23.87 -10.72
N ASN A 36 10.88 24.23 -9.55
CA ASN A 36 11.66 24.77 -8.42
C ASN A 36 11.40 24.05 -7.08
N MET A 37 10.63 22.96 -7.09
CA MET A 37 10.26 22.25 -5.86
C MET A 37 11.43 21.41 -5.32
N TYR A 38 12.28 20.91 -6.21
CA TYR A 38 13.44 20.11 -5.86
C TYR A 38 14.70 20.98 -5.93
N ARG A 39 15.06 21.60 -4.80
CA ARG A 39 16.27 22.43 -4.68
C ARG A 39 17.59 21.64 -4.82
N GLY A 40 17.52 20.32 -4.76
CA GLY A 40 18.65 19.41 -4.91
C GLY A 40 18.18 17.98 -5.16
N TYR A 41 19.10 17.14 -5.64
CA TYR A 41 18.84 15.73 -5.94
C TYR A 41 18.30 14.96 -4.73
N ASP A 42 18.85 15.19 -3.54
CA ASP A 42 18.41 14.50 -2.32
C ASP A 42 16.94 14.76 -1.98
N VAL A 43 16.46 15.98 -2.24
CA VAL A 43 15.06 16.35 -1.99
C VAL A 43 14.14 15.63 -2.98
N PHE A 44 14.55 15.54 -4.25
CA PHE A 44 13.85 14.78 -5.26
C PHE A 44 13.82 13.28 -4.91
N TYR A 45 14.97 12.72 -4.55
CA TYR A 45 15.11 11.30 -4.25
C TYR A 45 14.29 10.89 -3.01
N ALA A 46 14.33 11.69 -1.93
CA ALA A 46 13.52 11.46 -0.75
C ALA A 46 12.01 11.55 -1.06
N HIS A 47 11.60 12.51 -1.88
CA HIS A 47 10.21 12.62 -2.32
C HIS A 47 9.75 11.43 -3.16
N TRP A 48 10.59 10.98 -4.09
CA TRP A 48 10.32 9.82 -4.94
C TRP A 48 10.19 8.54 -4.11
N ILE A 49 11.13 8.27 -3.18
CA ILE A 49 11.03 7.13 -2.25
C ILE A 49 9.75 7.19 -1.43
N ALA A 50 9.45 8.34 -0.83
CA ALA A 50 8.27 8.49 0.03
C ALA A 50 6.98 8.24 -0.74
N THR A 51 6.88 8.75 -1.97
CA THR A 51 5.71 8.57 -2.84
C THR A 51 5.55 7.10 -3.25
N ASN A 52 6.65 6.44 -3.62
CA ASN A 52 6.65 5.02 -3.95
C ASN A 52 6.25 4.13 -2.77
N ARG A 53 6.79 4.41 -1.57
CA ARG A 53 6.43 3.69 -0.35
C ARG A 53 4.95 3.90 0.00
N LEU A 54 4.44 5.12 -0.15
CA LEU A 54 3.02 5.41 0.08
C LEU A 54 2.14 4.63 -0.90
N GLY A 55 2.47 4.62 -2.19
CA GLY A 55 1.67 3.90 -3.18
C GLY A 55 1.65 2.39 -2.96
N LYS A 56 2.80 1.80 -2.62
CA LYS A 56 2.88 0.38 -2.22
C LYS A 56 2.05 0.09 -0.97
N LEU A 57 2.07 0.98 0.03
CA LEU A 57 1.26 0.84 1.23
C LEU A 57 -0.24 0.94 0.92
N GLU A 58 -0.65 1.92 0.10
CA GLU A 58 -2.04 2.07 -0.35
C GLU A 58 -2.53 0.84 -1.11
N ASP A 59 -1.68 0.26 -1.97
CA ASP A 59 -1.99 -0.97 -2.70
C ASP A 59 -2.09 -2.20 -1.79
N ALA A 60 -1.19 -2.34 -0.80
CA ALA A 60 -1.21 -3.45 0.15
C ALA A 60 -2.43 -3.40 1.08
N LEU A 61 -2.82 -2.19 1.50
CA LEU A 61 -4.00 -1.95 2.35
C LEU A 61 -5.32 -1.89 1.55
N THR A 62 -5.26 -2.01 0.22
CA THR A 62 -6.48 -2.10 -0.60
C THR A 62 -7.11 -3.47 -0.39
N LEU A 63 -8.38 -3.49 0.02
CA LEU A 63 -9.16 -4.71 0.14
C LEU A 63 -9.42 -5.32 -1.26
N LYS A 64 -8.95 -6.56 -1.48
CA LYS A 64 -9.09 -7.32 -2.73
C LYS A 64 -9.96 -8.56 -2.51
N LYS A 65 -10.57 -9.10 -3.57
CA LYS A 65 -11.33 -10.36 -3.46
C LYS A 65 -10.37 -11.54 -3.47
N GLN A 66 -10.72 -12.63 -2.80
CA GLN A 66 -9.94 -13.87 -2.80
C GLN A 66 -9.57 -14.35 -4.22
N GLU A 67 -10.44 -14.14 -5.20
CA GLU A 67 -10.22 -14.51 -6.61
C GLU A 67 -9.02 -13.78 -7.24
N ASP A 68 -8.68 -12.59 -6.73
CA ASP A 68 -7.57 -11.76 -7.20
C ASP A 68 -6.24 -12.11 -6.51
N TRP A 69 -6.24 -13.12 -5.62
CA TRP A 69 -5.05 -13.55 -4.91
C TRP A 69 -4.14 -14.41 -5.79
N HIS A 70 -2.84 -14.19 -5.64
CA HIS A 70 -1.75 -14.90 -6.31
C HIS A 70 -0.64 -15.18 -5.31
N GLU A 71 0.18 -16.20 -5.56
CA GLU A 71 1.27 -16.64 -4.67
C GLU A 71 2.27 -15.50 -4.37
N ASP A 72 2.47 -14.59 -5.32
CA ASP A 72 3.35 -13.42 -5.20
C ASP A 72 2.93 -12.42 -4.10
N TYR A 73 1.69 -12.49 -3.60
CA TYR A 73 1.26 -11.65 -2.48
C TYR A 73 1.84 -12.11 -1.14
N GLY A 74 2.24 -13.38 -1.01
CA GLY A 74 2.65 -13.97 0.26
C GLY A 74 1.53 -13.98 1.30
N ASP A 75 1.92 -13.82 2.57
CA ASP A 75 0.98 -13.83 3.69
C ASP A 75 0.02 -12.63 3.66
N CYS A 76 -1.26 -12.94 3.83
CA CYS A 76 -2.33 -11.95 3.76
C CYS A 76 -3.20 -12.01 5.01
N ILE A 77 -3.87 -10.90 5.28
CA ILE A 77 -4.90 -10.80 6.31
C ILE A 77 -6.26 -10.94 5.63
N TRP A 78 -7.05 -11.92 6.05
CA TRP A 78 -8.29 -12.30 5.37
C TRP A 78 -9.55 -11.87 6.14
N PHE A 79 -10.62 -11.56 5.41
CA PHE A 79 -11.88 -11.03 5.94
C PHE A 79 -13.11 -11.68 5.30
N ARG A 80 -14.23 -11.68 6.03
CA ARG A 80 -15.56 -12.13 5.56
C ARG A 80 -16.33 -11.01 4.85
N LYS A 81 -17.26 -11.38 3.95
CA LYS A 81 -18.26 -10.45 3.40
C LYS A 81 -19.24 -10.03 4.49
N ASN A 82 -19.54 -8.73 4.56
CA ASN A 82 -20.48 -8.06 5.49
C ASN A 82 -20.02 -7.75 6.92
N LYS A 83 -18.74 -7.46 7.16
CA LYS A 83 -18.33 -7.04 8.51
C LYS A 83 -17.36 -5.86 8.48
N GLY A 84 -17.92 -4.65 8.62
CA GLY A 84 -17.15 -3.42 8.84
C GLY A 84 -16.39 -3.49 10.17
N CYS A 85 -15.09 -3.21 10.16
CA CYS A 85 -14.18 -3.26 11.31
C CYS A 85 -14.39 -4.49 12.21
N PHE A 86 -14.11 -5.69 11.68
CA PHE A 86 -14.00 -6.90 12.50
C PHE A 86 -12.61 -7.51 12.37
N GLU A 87 -12.23 -8.24 13.42
CA GLU A 87 -11.00 -9.03 13.49
C GLU A 87 -10.84 -9.92 12.25
N PRO A 88 -9.60 -10.06 11.74
CA PRO A 88 -9.34 -10.89 10.60
C PRO A 88 -9.68 -12.35 10.91
N VAL A 89 -10.17 -13.05 9.89
CA VAL A 89 -10.58 -14.47 10.05
C VAL A 89 -9.41 -15.43 9.91
N TYR A 90 -8.33 -14.95 9.29
CA TYR A 90 -7.11 -15.71 9.06
C TYR A 90 -5.95 -14.77 8.75
N ILE A 91 -4.74 -15.16 9.14
CA ILE A 91 -3.48 -14.53 8.73
C ILE A 91 -2.60 -15.65 8.19
N GLY A 92 -2.19 -15.53 6.93
CA GLY A 92 -1.40 -16.54 6.22
C GLY A 92 -1.74 -16.60 4.73
N GLY A 93 -1.35 -17.69 4.09
CA GLY A 93 -1.55 -17.96 2.68
C GLY A 93 -2.88 -18.65 2.37
N CYS A 94 -3.37 -18.50 1.13
CA CYS A 94 -4.53 -19.26 0.64
C CYS A 94 -4.23 -20.75 0.44
N LEU A 95 -2.94 -21.12 0.47
CA LEU A 95 -2.44 -22.49 0.31
C LEU A 95 -2.30 -23.25 1.63
N ASP A 96 -2.53 -22.59 2.76
CA ASP A 96 -2.39 -23.21 4.07
C ASP A 96 -3.50 -24.25 4.32
N ASP A 97 -3.15 -25.34 5.01
CA ASP A 97 -4.06 -26.47 5.25
C ASP A 97 -5.29 -26.07 6.09
N ASP A 98 -5.16 -25.05 6.93
CA ASP A 98 -6.20 -24.51 7.80
C ASP A 98 -6.93 -23.30 7.21
N PHE A 99 -6.64 -22.93 5.95
CA PHE A 99 -7.22 -21.77 5.29
C PHE A 99 -8.76 -21.86 5.20
N PRO A 100 -9.51 -20.90 5.79
CA PRO A 100 -10.97 -21.00 5.89
C PRO A 100 -11.69 -20.59 4.59
N LYS A 101 -11.60 -21.41 3.54
CA LYS A 101 -12.15 -21.18 2.19
C LYS A 101 -13.63 -20.79 2.15
N ALA A 102 -14.43 -21.30 3.08
CA ALA A 102 -15.86 -21.03 3.13
C ALA A 102 -16.20 -19.61 3.63
N TYR A 103 -15.24 -18.91 4.25
CA TYR A 103 -15.48 -17.65 4.94
C TYR A 103 -14.51 -16.52 4.57
N ALA A 104 -13.30 -16.84 4.11
CA ALA A 104 -12.32 -15.83 3.69
C ALA A 104 -12.62 -15.34 2.27
N GLU A 105 -13.34 -14.22 2.14
CA GLU A 105 -13.78 -13.69 0.83
C GLU A 105 -12.92 -12.52 0.34
N PHE A 106 -12.31 -11.77 1.26
CA PHE A 106 -11.48 -10.62 0.94
C PHE A 106 -10.13 -10.70 1.65
N PHE A 107 -9.12 -10.03 1.11
CA PHE A 107 -7.81 -9.95 1.74
C PHE A 107 -7.18 -8.56 1.58
N ILE A 108 -6.28 -8.24 2.51
CA ILE A 108 -5.25 -7.23 2.34
C ILE A 108 -3.89 -7.93 2.47
N GLN A 109 -2.90 -7.45 1.73
CA GLN A 109 -1.55 -7.98 1.86
C GLN A 109 -0.96 -7.51 3.20
N VAL A 110 -0.29 -8.39 3.95
CA VAL A 110 0.53 -7.93 5.07
C VAL A 110 1.69 -7.16 4.46
N PRO A 111 1.78 -5.83 4.65
CA PRO A 111 2.81 -5.08 4.00
C PRO A 111 4.14 -5.43 4.69
N ILE A 112 4.99 -6.19 4.01
CA ILE A 112 6.39 -6.38 4.39
C ILE A 112 7.09 -5.06 4.07
N LEU A 113 6.93 -4.09 4.96
CA LEU A 113 7.19 -2.70 4.59
C LEU A 113 8.67 -2.41 4.34
N PHE A 114 9.61 -3.25 4.80
CA PHE A 114 11.00 -2.82 4.95
C PHE A 114 12.07 -3.93 4.91
N ASP A 115 12.00 -4.90 3.99
CA ASP A 115 13.04 -5.95 3.90
C ASP A 115 14.45 -5.38 3.65
N GLU A 116 14.58 -4.23 2.97
CA GLU A 116 15.88 -3.57 2.74
C GLU A 116 16.41 -2.81 3.97
N ASP A 117 15.54 -2.40 4.91
CA ASP A 117 15.96 -1.70 6.14
C ASP A 117 16.21 -2.67 7.31
N LEU A 118 15.82 -3.95 7.18
CA LEU A 118 16.21 -5.04 8.09
C LEU A 118 17.63 -5.54 7.76
N VAL A 119 18.56 -4.61 7.53
CA VAL A 119 19.99 -4.93 7.51
C VAL A 119 20.30 -5.57 8.86
N LYS A 120 20.56 -6.88 8.83
CA LYS A 120 20.99 -7.65 10.00
C LYS A 120 22.07 -6.85 10.71
N VAL A 121 21.74 -6.35 11.91
CA VAL A 121 22.76 -5.93 12.86
C VAL A 121 23.63 -7.18 13.03
N LYS A 122 24.83 -7.16 12.45
CA LYS A 122 25.82 -8.18 12.77
C LYS A 122 26.12 -7.94 14.23
N ASP A 123 25.67 -8.85 15.08
CA ASP A 123 26.14 -8.95 16.45
C ASP A 123 27.67 -9.13 16.38
N GLU A 124 28.40 -8.07 16.74
CA GLU A 124 29.84 -8.12 17.02
C GLU A 124 30.10 -8.73 18.40
#